data_AF-A0AB34IJ35-F1
#
_entry.id   AF-A0AB34IJ35-F1
#
_cell.length_a   1.000
_cell.length_b   1.000
_cell.length_c   1.000
_cell.angle_alpha   90.00
_cell.angle_beta   90.00
_cell.angle_gamma   90.00
#
_symmetry.space_group_name_H-M   'P 1'
#
loop_
_entity.id
_entity.type
_entity.pdbx_description
1 polymer ?
#
loop_
_entity_poly.entity_id
_entity_poly.type
_entity_poly.pdbx_seq_one_letter_code
_entity_poly.pdbx_strand_id
1 'polypeptide(L)'
;MMAGRGAALLLLGIITRVRAHGAMITPPPRNAIDSTLPGVNWGNGSTRTGVIEPLSVFCSNGTTPCRPGQAVFWFSQGCTPGCDACDGQGQRIPNWNHCNSSYTPTLAKKYWTANRNATAGSPQDIWKFQPWRSPGLAPVTDACGMAGGSPTPMYNGAEYTPTKFAKQGDLGSRVLAPRPTGVRWAAGGVANVSWYLAFNHGGGYKYRLCPRAEPLTEACFQREEHQLEFASDTHLVLLPDGPRQIPNTVVKEGGGVGWMMNPIPMPNFIGSDCDDMSGHPCGGCPCGSGYPGGNTHADFPNPFGKDLMGRNAAIVDLVRVPRLPPGEYVLGFRWDCETSSQVWSTCADISIV
;
A
#
# COMPACT_ATOMS: atom_id res chain seq x y z
N MET A 1 -46.30 39.74 -16.51
CA MET A 1 -46.37 38.52 -15.68
C MET A 1 -46.14 37.34 -16.62
N MET A 2 -45.18 36.44 -16.51
CA MET A 2 -44.18 36.10 -15.50
C MET A 2 -42.90 35.69 -16.26
N ALA A 3 -41.74 36.14 -15.78
CA ALA A 3 -40.44 35.63 -16.21
C ALA A 3 -40.19 34.28 -15.53
N GLY A 4 -40.01 33.22 -16.31
CA GLY A 4 -39.60 31.90 -15.81
C GLY A 4 -38.11 31.94 -15.45
N ARG A 5 -37.82 31.90 -14.14
CA ARG A 5 -36.45 31.77 -13.62
C ARG A 5 -35.94 30.36 -13.92
N GLY A 6 -34.92 30.25 -14.77
CA GLY A 6 -34.13 29.03 -14.93
C GLY A 6 -33.36 28.76 -13.64
N ALA A 7 -33.71 27.68 -12.95
CA ALA A 7 -32.91 27.15 -11.85
C ALA A 7 -31.70 26.44 -12.45
N ALA A 8 -30.53 27.08 -12.39
CA ALA A 8 -29.27 26.38 -12.58
C ALA A 8 -29.09 25.40 -11.41
N LEU A 9 -29.29 24.11 -11.67
CA LEU A 9 -28.80 23.07 -10.76
C LEU A 9 -27.27 23.14 -10.78
N LEU A 10 -26.68 23.79 -9.78
CA LEU A 10 -25.31 23.49 -9.38
C LEU A 10 -25.30 22.03 -8.92
N LEU A 11 -24.79 21.12 -9.75
CA LEU A 11 -24.27 19.85 -9.24
C LEU A 11 -23.11 20.19 -8.30
N LEU A 12 -23.38 20.28 -7.01
CA LEU A 12 -22.35 20.08 -6.00
C LEU A 12 -21.88 18.64 -6.15
N GLY A 13 -20.81 18.44 -6.91
CA GLY A 13 -20.08 17.18 -6.93
C GLY A 13 -19.70 16.83 -5.50
N ILE A 14 -20.30 15.77 -4.97
CA ILE A 14 -19.91 15.18 -3.70
C ILE A 14 -18.45 14.75 -3.88
N ILE A 15 -17.53 15.43 -3.20
CA ILE A 15 -16.11 15.08 -3.18
C ILE A 15 -15.99 13.76 -2.42
N THR A 16 -16.10 12.62 -3.11
CA THR A 16 -15.78 11.32 -2.54
C THR A 16 -14.27 11.27 -2.32
N ARG A 17 -13.88 11.12 -1.05
CA ARG A 17 -12.48 11.02 -0.60
C ARG A 17 -12.26 9.57 -0.24
N VAL A 18 -11.47 8.83 -1.01
CA VAL A 18 -11.17 7.43 -0.67
C VAL A 18 -9.71 7.25 -0.27
N ARG A 19 -9.53 6.66 0.91
CA ARG A 19 -8.30 6.59 1.68
C ARG A 19 -7.59 5.26 1.47
N ALA A 20 -6.29 5.34 1.24
CA ALA A 20 -5.35 4.24 1.04
C ALA A 20 -4.12 4.55 1.88
N HIS A 21 -3.68 3.69 2.78
CA HIS A 21 -2.60 3.99 3.74
C HIS A 21 -1.98 2.67 4.24
N GLY A 22 -0.69 2.45 4.00
CA GLY A 22 0.04 1.29 4.52
C GLY A 22 1.53 1.59 4.68
N ALA A 23 2.16 1.10 5.74
CA ALA A 23 3.56 1.41 6.02
C ALA A 23 4.24 0.38 6.91
N MET A 24 5.55 0.21 6.75
CA MET A 24 6.36 -0.58 7.67
C MET A 24 6.29 -0.04 9.11
N ILE A 25 6.26 -0.93 10.09
CA ILE A 25 6.31 -0.64 11.52
C ILE A 25 7.66 -1.05 12.09
N THR A 26 8.07 -2.28 11.80
CA THR A 26 9.31 -2.87 12.32
C THR A 26 10.18 -3.34 11.17
N PRO A 27 11.45 -2.89 11.10
CA PRO A 27 12.08 -1.84 11.91
C PRO A 27 11.40 -0.45 11.76
N PRO A 28 11.55 0.48 12.72
CA PRO A 28 10.97 1.82 12.62
C PRO A 28 11.46 2.57 11.37
N PRO A 29 10.58 2.92 10.42
CA PRO A 29 11.03 3.55 9.18
C PRO A 29 11.37 5.03 9.36
N ARG A 30 12.23 5.54 8.48
CA ARG A 30 12.48 6.97 8.28
C ARG A 30 11.18 7.74 8.07
N ASN A 31 10.25 7.15 7.31
CA ASN A 31 8.93 7.70 7.00
C ASN A 31 8.06 7.94 8.25
N ALA A 32 8.36 7.26 9.36
CA ALA A 32 7.69 7.45 10.64
C ALA A 32 8.36 8.53 11.52
N ILE A 33 9.27 9.37 10.99
CA ILE A 33 10.00 10.36 11.80
C ILE A 33 9.08 11.36 12.50
N ASP A 34 7.92 11.68 11.94
CA ASP A 34 6.92 12.55 12.57
C ASP A 34 6.43 12.02 13.93
N SER A 35 6.60 10.72 14.20
CA SER A 35 6.31 10.11 15.52
C SER A 35 7.10 10.73 16.68
N THR A 36 8.19 11.45 16.40
CA THR A 36 9.03 12.09 17.42
C THR A 36 8.58 13.50 17.76
N LEU A 37 7.56 14.04 17.09
CA LEU A 37 7.06 15.39 17.37
C LEU A 37 6.19 15.39 18.65
N PRO A 38 6.34 16.37 19.56
CA PRO A 38 5.51 16.46 20.77
C PRO A 38 4.03 16.76 20.46
N GLY A 39 3.12 16.20 21.26
CA GLY A 39 1.69 16.53 21.23
C GLY A 39 0.92 15.99 20.03
N VAL A 40 1.57 15.22 19.16
CA VAL A 40 0.99 14.73 17.93
C VAL A 40 1.07 13.21 17.91
N ASN A 41 -0.08 12.54 18.05
CA ASN A 41 -0.18 11.19 17.50
C ASN A 41 -0.06 11.27 15.95
N TRP A 42 -0.45 12.43 15.39
CA TRP A 42 -0.42 12.86 14.01
C TRP A 42 -0.33 14.40 14.02
N GLY A 43 0.57 15.00 13.24
CA GLY A 43 0.83 16.45 13.21
C GLY A 43 -0.46 17.28 13.34
N ASN A 44 -0.46 18.34 14.15
CA ASN A 44 -1.63 19.20 14.41
C ASN A 44 -2.04 20.00 13.15
N GLY A 45 -2.57 19.33 12.13
CA GLY A 45 -2.95 19.91 10.84
C GLY A 45 -4.36 19.49 10.43
N SER A 46 -5.25 20.47 10.31
CA SER A 46 -6.49 20.32 9.57
C SER A 46 -6.19 20.40 8.07
N THR A 47 -6.48 19.35 7.30
CA THR A 47 -6.35 19.37 5.84
C THR A 47 -7.70 19.67 5.17
N ARG A 48 -7.68 20.54 4.15
CA ARG A 48 -8.89 20.95 3.41
C ARG A 48 -9.38 19.89 2.42
N THR A 49 -8.58 18.88 2.03
CA THR A 49 -8.92 17.93 0.95
C THR A 49 -9.17 16.48 1.37
N GLY A 50 -8.90 16.12 2.62
CA GLY A 50 -9.16 14.79 3.18
C GLY A 50 -9.49 14.92 4.67
N VAL A 51 -10.52 14.22 5.19
CA VAL A 51 -10.53 14.01 6.65
C VAL A 51 -9.36 13.07 6.89
N ILE A 52 -8.29 13.54 7.53
CA ILE A 52 -7.32 12.67 8.19
C ILE A 52 -8.12 12.03 9.32
N GLU A 53 -8.65 10.83 9.10
CA GLU A 53 -9.14 10.08 10.24
C GLU A 53 -7.94 9.94 11.20
N PRO A 54 -8.11 10.16 12.51
CA PRO A 54 -7.12 9.73 13.47
C PRO A 54 -6.97 8.23 13.26
N LEU A 55 -5.94 7.83 12.50
CA LEU A 55 -5.63 6.43 12.31
C LEU A 55 -5.23 5.96 13.70
N SER A 56 -6.18 5.31 14.37
CA SER A 56 -5.95 4.64 15.63
C SER A 56 -5.17 3.37 15.28
N VAL A 57 -3.87 3.56 15.05
CA VAL A 57 -2.96 2.49 14.63
C VAL A 57 -2.58 1.69 15.85
N PHE A 58 -3.27 0.57 16.04
CA PHE A 58 -2.93 -0.41 17.07
C PHE A 58 -1.96 -1.43 16.47
N CYS A 59 -0.70 -1.41 16.91
CA CYS A 59 0.33 -2.34 16.42
C CYS A 59 0.51 -3.57 17.29
N SER A 60 -0.25 -3.68 18.36
CA SER A 60 -0.27 -4.90 19.18
C SER A 60 -1.62 -5.05 19.83
N ASN A 61 -2.26 -6.19 19.55
CA ASN A 61 -3.41 -6.73 20.27
C ASN A 61 -4.52 -5.73 20.66
N GLY A 62 -4.73 -4.67 19.86
CA GLY A 62 -5.62 -3.55 20.22
C GLY A 62 -5.20 -2.68 21.41
N THR A 63 -4.12 -3.00 22.13
CA THR A 63 -3.81 -2.42 23.44
C THR A 63 -2.63 -1.45 23.46
N THR A 64 -1.69 -1.54 22.51
CA THR A 64 -0.58 -0.55 22.42
C THR A 64 -0.64 0.22 21.10
N PRO A 65 -0.85 1.54 21.14
CA PRO A 65 -0.74 2.39 19.96
C PRO A 65 0.67 2.33 19.40
N CYS A 66 0.81 2.05 18.11
CA CYS A 66 1.99 2.55 17.42
C CYS A 66 1.85 4.04 17.24
N ARG A 67 3.00 4.71 17.24
CA ARG A 67 3.11 6.06 16.67
C ARG A 67 3.77 5.92 15.31
N PRO A 68 3.06 5.58 14.23
CA PRO A 68 3.66 5.49 12.90
C PRO A 68 3.98 6.88 12.32
N GLY A 69 3.62 7.98 12.98
CA GLY A 69 3.69 9.32 12.38
C GLY A 69 2.97 9.31 11.02
N GLN A 70 3.39 10.14 10.07
CA GLN A 70 2.79 10.13 8.73
C GLN A 70 3.36 9.03 7.79
N ALA A 71 3.91 7.93 8.31
CA ALA A 71 4.53 6.88 7.47
C ALA A 71 3.59 6.29 6.42
N VAL A 72 2.30 6.23 6.74
CA VAL A 72 1.26 5.73 5.85
C VAL A 72 0.83 6.73 4.77
N PHE A 73 1.52 7.86 4.62
CA PHE A 73 1.32 8.83 3.55
C PHE A 73 2.49 8.81 2.55
N TRP A 74 3.34 7.79 2.57
CA TRP A 74 4.48 7.66 1.66
C TRP A 74 4.24 6.55 0.64
N PHE A 75 4.03 6.94 -0.62
CA PHE A 75 3.71 6.02 -1.71
C PHE A 75 4.01 6.68 -3.06
N SER A 76 3.82 5.94 -4.14
CA SER A 76 3.80 6.43 -5.51
C SER A 76 2.38 6.28 -6.05
N GLN A 77 1.83 7.32 -6.66
CA GLN A 77 0.47 7.31 -7.22
C GLN A 77 0.49 7.37 -8.75
N GLY A 78 -0.47 6.70 -9.41
CA GLY A 78 -0.62 6.71 -10.86
C GLY A 78 0.39 5.79 -11.55
N CYS A 79 0.74 4.69 -10.89
CA CYS A 79 1.76 3.76 -11.36
C CYS A 79 1.12 2.58 -12.08
N THR A 80 1.39 2.45 -13.38
CA THR A 80 0.95 1.31 -14.21
C THR A 80 2.18 0.57 -14.73
N PRO A 81 2.24 -0.78 -14.62
CA PRO A 81 3.27 -1.58 -15.27
C PRO A 81 3.39 -1.29 -16.76
N GLY A 82 4.63 -1.17 -17.24
CA GLY A 82 4.95 -0.81 -18.62
C GLY A 82 4.95 0.70 -18.91
N CYS A 83 4.67 1.55 -17.93
CA CYS A 83 4.93 2.99 -18.03
C CYS A 83 6.34 3.34 -17.55
N ASP A 84 6.93 4.39 -18.12
CA ASP A 84 8.26 4.87 -17.72
C ASP A 84 8.26 5.54 -16.34
N ALA A 85 7.15 6.16 -15.96
CA ALA A 85 6.98 6.86 -14.70
C ALA A 85 5.52 6.80 -14.21
N CYS A 86 5.31 7.07 -12.92
CA CYS A 86 3.97 7.32 -12.42
C CYS A 86 3.54 8.75 -12.75
N ASP A 87 2.28 8.96 -13.12
CA ASP A 87 1.76 10.28 -13.53
C ASP A 87 1.15 11.09 -12.37
N GLY A 88 1.05 10.50 -11.17
CA GLY A 88 0.45 11.12 -9.99
C GLY A 88 -1.09 11.21 -10.03
N GLN A 89 -1.74 10.72 -11.09
CA GLN A 89 -3.18 10.85 -11.30
C GLN A 89 -3.99 9.77 -10.56
N GLY A 90 -5.32 9.87 -10.62
CA GLY A 90 -6.24 9.12 -9.77
C GLY A 90 -5.98 7.61 -9.69
N GLN A 91 -6.21 7.04 -8.51
CA GLN A 91 -5.71 5.70 -8.20
C GLN A 91 -6.72 4.55 -8.36
N ARG A 92 -8.02 4.77 -8.49
CA ARG A 92 -9.06 3.70 -8.42
C ARG A 92 -10.03 3.70 -9.58
N ILE A 93 -9.56 4.08 -10.76
CA ILE A 93 -10.39 4.12 -11.96
C ILE A 93 -10.34 2.74 -12.64
N PRO A 94 -11.48 2.06 -12.81
CA PRO A 94 -11.56 0.78 -13.51
C PRO A 94 -10.94 0.84 -14.90
N ASN A 95 -10.15 -0.17 -15.27
CA ASN A 95 -9.51 -0.31 -16.58
C ASN A 95 -8.62 0.88 -17.00
N TRP A 96 -8.17 1.73 -16.06
CA TRP A 96 -7.30 2.85 -16.42
C TRP A 96 -5.86 2.40 -16.61
N ASN A 97 -5.36 2.58 -17.83
CA ASN A 97 -3.95 2.53 -18.17
C ASN A 97 -3.39 3.96 -18.21
N HIS A 98 -2.50 4.30 -17.28
CA HIS A 98 -2.00 5.67 -17.12
C HIS A 98 -1.12 6.17 -18.29
N CYS A 99 -0.58 5.27 -19.12
CA CYS A 99 0.28 5.63 -20.25
C CYS A 99 -0.10 4.97 -21.59
N ASN A 100 -1.28 4.36 -21.68
CA ASN A 100 -1.71 3.58 -22.86
C ASN A 100 -0.69 2.50 -23.30
N SER A 101 0.03 1.89 -22.35
CA SER A 101 0.94 0.79 -22.65
C SER A 101 0.20 -0.41 -23.28
N SER A 102 0.86 -1.12 -24.20
CA SER A 102 0.37 -2.41 -24.72
C SER A 102 0.66 -3.59 -23.77
N TYR A 103 0.91 -3.28 -22.49
CA TYR A 103 1.43 -4.21 -21.52
C TYR A 103 0.38 -5.26 -21.11
N THR A 104 0.82 -6.53 -21.05
CA THR A 104 -0.03 -7.66 -20.63
C THR A 104 0.31 -8.06 -19.19
N PRO A 105 -0.69 -8.21 -18.30
CA PRO A 105 -0.44 -8.59 -16.91
C PRO A 105 0.24 -9.96 -16.79
N THR A 106 1.24 -10.06 -15.92
CA THR A 106 2.02 -11.29 -15.72
C THR A 106 1.50 -12.18 -14.60
N LEU A 107 0.64 -11.67 -13.71
CA LEU A 107 0.18 -12.40 -12.53
C LEU A 107 -0.93 -13.42 -12.86
N ALA A 108 -0.72 -14.68 -12.50
CA ALA A 108 -1.69 -15.75 -12.61
C ALA A 108 -2.93 -15.49 -11.75
N LYS A 109 -4.10 -15.87 -12.27
CA LYS A 109 -5.41 -15.61 -11.65
C LYS A 109 -5.54 -16.08 -10.20
N LYS A 110 -4.91 -17.20 -9.84
CA LYS A 110 -4.93 -17.76 -8.47
C LYS A 110 -4.29 -16.85 -7.42
N TYR A 111 -3.48 -15.87 -7.82
CA TYR A 111 -2.80 -14.92 -6.93
C TYR A 111 -3.44 -13.54 -6.90
N TRP A 112 -4.54 -13.34 -7.64
CA TRP A 112 -5.34 -12.13 -7.48
C TRP A 112 -5.89 -12.11 -6.06
N THR A 113 -6.07 -10.92 -5.52
CA THR A 113 -6.57 -10.59 -4.18
C THR A 113 -7.82 -9.71 -4.23
N ALA A 114 -8.17 -9.23 -5.43
CA ALA A 114 -9.43 -8.58 -5.75
C ALA A 114 -9.95 -9.06 -7.11
N ASN A 115 -11.22 -8.80 -7.40
CA ASN A 115 -11.84 -9.10 -8.69
C ASN A 115 -11.69 -10.57 -9.15
N ARG A 116 -11.70 -11.52 -8.19
CA ARG A 116 -11.34 -12.93 -8.44
C ARG A 116 -12.34 -13.68 -9.32
N ASN A 117 -13.61 -13.27 -9.34
CA ASN A 117 -14.62 -13.92 -10.19
C ASN A 117 -14.53 -13.47 -11.66
N ALA A 118 -13.86 -12.37 -11.98
CA ALA A 118 -13.71 -11.94 -13.36
C ALA A 118 -12.86 -12.92 -14.18
N THR A 119 -13.21 -13.09 -15.45
CA THR A 119 -12.38 -13.84 -16.40
C THR A 119 -11.18 -12.99 -16.78
N ALA A 120 -9.97 -13.56 -16.75
CA ALA A 120 -8.75 -12.84 -17.12
C ALA A 120 -8.84 -12.25 -18.53
N GLY A 121 -8.52 -10.96 -18.65
CA GLY A 121 -8.60 -10.21 -19.90
C GLY A 121 -10.01 -9.82 -20.36
N SER A 122 -11.08 -10.23 -19.67
CA SER A 122 -12.44 -9.82 -20.03
C SER A 122 -12.70 -8.34 -19.69
N PRO A 123 -13.79 -7.73 -20.20
CA PRO A 123 -14.18 -6.37 -19.80
C PRO A 123 -14.37 -6.20 -18.28
N GLN A 124 -14.64 -7.29 -17.56
CA GLN A 124 -14.78 -7.33 -16.11
C GLN A 124 -13.44 -7.44 -15.37
N ASP A 125 -12.31 -7.67 -16.06
CA ASP A 125 -10.97 -7.64 -15.48
C ASP A 125 -10.48 -6.19 -15.26
N ILE A 126 -11.22 -5.45 -14.45
CA ILE A 126 -11.10 -4.00 -14.29
C ILE A 126 -9.80 -3.54 -13.62
N TRP A 127 -9.06 -4.45 -12.98
CA TRP A 127 -7.83 -4.12 -12.25
C TRP A 127 -6.55 -4.53 -12.99
N LYS A 128 -6.65 -5.03 -14.23
CA LYS A 128 -5.51 -5.59 -14.97
C LYS A 128 -4.27 -4.69 -15.09
N PHE A 129 -4.43 -3.36 -15.04
CA PHE A 129 -3.33 -2.40 -15.13
C PHE A 129 -2.71 -2.00 -13.78
N GLN A 130 -3.22 -2.54 -12.67
CA GLN A 130 -2.74 -2.17 -11.34
C GLN A 130 -1.42 -2.89 -10.98
N PRO A 131 -0.56 -2.29 -10.13
CA PRO A 131 0.78 -2.81 -9.82
C PRO A 131 0.82 -4.29 -9.46
N TRP A 132 -0.09 -4.78 -8.62
CA TRP A 132 -0.08 -6.19 -8.21
C TRP A 132 -0.35 -7.15 -9.36
N ARG A 133 -1.03 -6.71 -10.41
CA ARG A 133 -1.26 -7.54 -11.59
C ARG A 133 0.02 -7.81 -12.38
N SER A 134 1.12 -7.16 -12.01
CA SER A 134 2.48 -7.46 -12.47
C SER A 134 3.50 -7.03 -11.41
N PRO A 135 3.66 -7.84 -10.35
CA PRO A 135 4.42 -7.44 -9.17
C PRO A 135 5.84 -7.02 -9.53
N GLY A 136 6.26 -5.86 -9.04
CA GLY A 136 7.61 -5.32 -9.26
C GLY A 136 7.78 -4.47 -10.51
N LEU A 137 6.87 -4.55 -11.48
CA LEU A 137 7.04 -3.93 -12.80
C LEU A 137 6.42 -2.54 -12.94
N ALA A 138 5.54 -2.14 -12.01
CA ALA A 138 5.11 -0.75 -11.94
C ALA A 138 6.30 0.16 -11.58
N PRO A 139 6.42 1.35 -12.21
CA PRO A 139 7.41 2.34 -11.80
C PRO A 139 7.10 2.85 -10.39
N VAL A 140 8.08 3.49 -9.76
CA VAL A 140 7.92 4.19 -8.48
C VAL A 140 8.49 5.59 -8.62
N THR A 141 7.87 6.57 -7.97
CA THR A 141 8.40 7.95 -7.92
C THR A 141 9.62 8.05 -7.01
N ASP A 142 9.65 7.23 -5.95
CA ASP A 142 10.77 7.09 -5.03
C ASP A 142 10.75 5.72 -4.35
N ALA A 143 11.93 5.10 -4.17
CA ALA A 143 12.03 3.79 -3.52
C ALA A 143 11.67 3.82 -2.03
N CYS A 144 11.73 5.00 -1.38
CA CYS A 144 11.29 5.23 -0.01
C CYS A 144 9.96 6.02 0.05
N GLY A 145 9.23 6.10 -1.07
CA GLY A 145 7.92 6.74 -1.20
C GLY A 145 7.98 8.26 -1.39
N MET A 146 6.92 8.83 -1.95
CA MET A 146 6.70 10.28 -2.04
C MET A 146 5.64 10.70 -1.02
N ALA A 147 5.89 11.81 -0.31
CA ALA A 147 4.94 12.38 0.65
C ALA A 147 3.62 12.76 -0.04
N GLY A 148 2.54 12.07 0.33
CA GLY A 148 1.21 12.20 -0.23
C GLY A 148 1.01 11.58 -1.62
N GLY A 149 2.03 10.88 -2.16
CA GLY A 149 1.93 10.12 -3.42
C GLY A 149 2.08 10.92 -4.71
N SER A 150 1.95 12.25 -4.65
CA SER A 150 1.99 13.16 -5.79
C SER A 150 2.57 14.53 -5.41
N PRO A 151 3.11 15.33 -6.36
CA PRO A 151 3.66 16.66 -6.06
C PRO A 151 2.65 17.64 -5.45
N THR A 152 1.37 17.47 -5.77
CA THR A 152 0.25 18.25 -5.21
C THR A 152 -0.84 17.30 -4.75
N PRO A 153 -1.72 17.69 -3.80
CA PRO A 153 -2.88 16.87 -3.44
C PRO A 153 -3.76 16.61 -4.66
N MET A 154 -4.14 15.36 -4.90
CA MET A 154 -4.92 14.95 -6.07
C MET A 154 -6.24 14.28 -5.66
N TYR A 155 -7.19 14.23 -6.60
CA TYR A 155 -8.40 13.44 -6.44
C TYR A 155 -8.08 11.97 -6.18
N ASN A 156 -8.78 11.36 -5.22
CA ASN A 156 -8.50 10.02 -4.70
C ASN A 156 -7.03 9.82 -4.24
N GLY A 157 -6.25 10.89 -4.05
CA GLY A 157 -4.90 10.82 -3.47
C GLY A 157 -4.88 11.04 -1.96
N ALA A 158 -3.69 11.29 -1.41
CA ALA A 158 -3.52 11.65 -0.02
C ALA A 158 -2.90 13.06 0.10
N GLU A 159 -3.20 13.74 1.21
CA GLU A 159 -2.63 15.05 1.55
C GLU A 159 -1.68 14.87 2.74
N TYR A 160 -0.39 15.09 2.50
CA TYR A 160 0.63 15.06 3.55
C TYR A 160 0.59 16.38 4.32
N THR A 161 0.47 16.31 5.65
CA THR A 161 0.55 17.50 6.50
C THR A 161 2.01 17.94 6.60
N PRO A 162 2.38 19.15 6.17
CA PRO A 162 3.77 19.59 6.26
C PRO A 162 4.26 19.61 7.71
N THR A 163 5.47 19.10 7.92
CA THR A 163 6.19 19.16 9.20
C THR A 163 7.58 19.74 8.99
N LYS A 164 8.39 19.80 10.05
CA LYS A 164 9.80 20.18 9.92
C LYS A 164 10.65 19.16 9.14
N PHE A 165 10.12 17.97 8.85
CA PHE A 165 10.85 16.87 8.22
C PHE A 165 10.51 16.70 6.73
N ALA A 166 9.28 17.00 6.31
CA ALA A 166 8.83 16.86 4.94
C ALA A 166 7.55 17.67 4.66
N LYS A 167 7.24 17.85 3.37
CA LYS A 167 5.97 18.38 2.84
C LYS A 167 5.50 17.54 1.65
N GLN A 168 4.26 17.76 1.20
CA GLN A 168 3.70 17.12 0.00
C GLN A 168 4.69 17.12 -1.17
N GLY A 169 4.83 15.98 -1.85
CA GLY A 169 5.69 15.81 -3.02
C GLY A 169 7.16 15.54 -2.72
N ASP A 170 7.61 15.68 -1.47
CA ASP A 170 8.98 15.35 -1.11
C ASP A 170 9.26 13.85 -1.28
N LEU A 171 10.48 13.52 -1.72
CA LEU A 171 10.92 12.14 -1.95
C LEU A 171 11.63 11.60 -0.70
N GLY A 172 11.16 10.47 -0.18
CA GLY A 172 11.60 9.89 1.08
C GLY A 172 13.10 9.58 1.08
N SER A 173 13.64 9.10 -0.04
CA SER A 173 15.07 8.81 -0.19
C SER A 173 15.96 10.05 -0.10
N ARG A 174 15.40 11.24 -0.33
CA ARG A 174 16.13 12.51 -0.42
C ARG A 174 15.99 13.37 0.83
N VAL A 175 14.78 13.47 1.40
CA VAL A 175 14.51 14.40 2.50
C VAL A 175 14.61 13.74 3.88
N LEU A 176 14.41 12.43 3.98
CA LEU A 176 14.36 11.76 5.27
C LEU A 176 15.76 11.28 5.68
N ALA A 177 16.23 11.87 6.79
CA ALA A 177 17.50 11.48 7.41
C ALA A 177 17.45 10.04 7.96
N PRO A 178 18.61 9.36 8.03
CA PRO A 178 18.74 8.08 8.72
C PRO A 178 18.21 8.14 10.15
N ARG A 179 17.51 7.09 10.59
CA ARG A 179 17.06 6.94 11.99
C ARG A 179 18.02 6.03 12.76
N PRO A 180 18.42 6.39 13.99
CA PRO A 180 19.23 5.52 14.83
C PRO A 180 18.36 4.40 15.42
N THR A 181 18.04 3.39 14.61
CA THR A 181 17.17 2.27 15.03
C THR A 181 17.87 1.31 15.99
N GLY A 182 19.21 1.22 15.93
CA GLY A 182 20.00 0.23 16.66
C GLY A 182 19.72 -1.22 16.22
N VAL A 183 18.99 -1.42 15.13
CA VAL A 183 18.59 -2.75 14.65
C VAL A 183 19.77 -3.42 13.96
N ARG A 184 20.16 -4.59 14.47
CA ARG A 184 21.28 -5.39 13.99
C ARG A 184 20.78 -6.77 13.59
N TRP A 185 21.06 -7.19 12.36
CA TRP A 185 20.61 -8.45 11.78
C TRP A 185 21.82 -9.31 11.43
N ALA A 186 21.83 -10.55 11.88
CA ALA A 186 22.90 -11.49 11.53
C ALA A 186 22.76 -11.92 10.06
N ALA A 187 23.84 -11.85 9.29
CA ALA A 187 23.86 -12.33 7.90
C ALA A 187 23.46 -13.83 7.82
N GLY A 188 22.51 -14.17 6.95
CA GLY A 188 21.96 -15.53 6.86
C GLY A 188 20.99 -15.91 8.00
N GLY A 189 20.74 -15.01 8.95
CA GLY A 189 19.81 -15.19 10.05
C GLY A 189 18.35 -14.99 9.64
N VAL A 190 17.47 -14.98 10.65
CA VAL A 190 16.05 -14.67 10.50
C VAL A 190 15.74 -13.41 11.31
N ALA A 191 14.95 -12.51 10.72
CA ALA A 191 14.53 -11.26 11.35
C ALA A 191 13.02 -11.09 11.32
N ASN A 192 12.50 -10.40 12.34
CA ASN A 192 11.10 -9.95 12.39
C ASN A 192 10.94 -8.68 11.57
N VAL A 193 9.90 -8.65 10.75
CA VAL A 193 9.40 -7.44 10.10
C VAL A 193 7.92 -7.31 10.34
N SER A 194 7.42 -6.07 10.33
CA SER A 194 5.98 -5.86 10.37
C SER A 194 5.59 -4.60 9.62
N TRP A 195 4.36 -4.59 9.13
CA TRP A 195 3.76 -3.44 8.47
C TRP A 195 2.30 -3.30 8.87
N TYR A 196 1.82 -2.06 8.80
CA TYR A 196 0.45 -1.70 9.12
C TYR A 196 -0.36 -1.54 7.86
N LEU A 197 -1.51 -2.20 7.83
CA LEU A 197 -2.54 -2.03 6.82
C LEU A 197 -3.66 -1.15 7.41
N ALA A 198 -3.64 0.14 7.10
CA ALA A 198 -4.71 1.03 7.54
C ALA A 198 -5.96 0.87 6.66
N PHE A 199 -5.77 0.69 5.35
CA PHE A 199 -6.83 0.42 4.37
C PHE A 199 -6.38 -0.66 3.40
N ASN A 200 -7.24 -1.64 3.15
CA ASN A 200 -6.90 -2.77 2.31
C ASN A 200 -7.15 -2.52 0.81
N HIS A 201 -6.08 -2.61 0.02
CA HIS A 201 -6.10 -2.54 -1.46
C HIS A 201 -5.80 -3.88 -2.13
N GLY A 202 -5.86 -4.97 -1.36
CA GLY A 202 -5.35 -6.26 -1.78
C GLY A 202 -3.85 -6.17 -2.01
N GLY A 203 -3.38 -6.79 -3.08
CA GLY A 203 -2.01 -6.72 -3.53
C GLY A 203 -1.08 -7.71 -2.86
N GLY A 204 0.21 -7.41 -2.96
CA GLY A 204 1.26 -8.13 -2.29
C GLY A 204 2.52 -7.31 -2.14
N TYR A 205 3.37 -7.73 -1.22
CA TYR A 205 4.47 -6.93 -0.71
C TYR A 205 5.75 -7.74 -0.60
N LYS A 206 6.88 -7.04 -0.46
CA LYS A 206 8.16 -7.65 -0.17
C LYS A 206 9.10 -6.69 0.54
N TYR A 207 10.19 -7.26 1.05
CA TYR A 207 11.27 -6.55 1.72
C TYR A 207 12.58 -6.73 0.96
N ARG A 208 13.38 -5.66 0.89
CA ARG A 208 14.60 -5.58 0.09
C ARG A 208 15.64 -4.72 0.77
N LEU A 209 16.92 -4.93 0.49
CA LEU A 209 18.00 -4.11 1.04
C LEU A 209 18.69 -3.26 -0.02
N CYS A 210 19.26 -2.14 0.41
CA CYS A 210 20.20 -1.36 -0.37
C CYS A 210 21.30 -0.85 0.57
N PRO A 211 22.60 -0.94 0.23
CA PRO A 211 23.65 -0.38 1.05
C PRO A 211 23.41 1.11 1.29
N ARG A 212 23.56 1.57 2.53
CA ARG A 212 23.28 2.98 2.89
C ARG A 212 24.20 3.97 2.17
N ALA A 213 25.39 3.53 1.79
CA ALA A 213 26.37 4.34 1.06
C ALA A 213 26.03 4.53 -0.42
N GLU A 214 25.06 3.79 -0.95
CA GLU A 214 24.64 3.87 -2.35
C GLU A 214 23.39 4.75 -2.54
N PRO A 215 23.17 5.28 -3.76
CA PRO A 215 21.89 5.90 -4.10
C PRO A 215 20.72 4.93 -3.90
N LEU A 216 19.77 5.32 -3.05
CA LEU A 216 18.56 4.55 -2.70
C LEU A 216 17.54 4.54 -3.86
N THR A 217 17.93 3.91 -4.96
CA THR A 217 17.13 3.75 -6.18
C THR A 217 16.41 2.40 -6.17
N GLU A 218 15.31 2.29 -6.92
CA GLU A 218 14.62 1.01 -7.07
C GLU A 218 15.55 -0.07 -7.66
N ALA A 219 16.47 0.31 -8.56
CA ALA A 219 17.49 -0.60 -9.09
C ALA A 219 18.41 -1.18 -8.01
N CYS A 220 18.78 -0.41 -6.99
CA CYS A 220 19.57 -0.91 -5.86
C CYS A 220 18.81 -1.97 -5.04
N PHE A 221 17.53 -1.71 -4.77
CA PHE A 221 16.66 -2.62 -4.02
C PHE A 221 16.26 -3.87 -4.82
N GLN A 222 16.26 -3.81 -6.16
CA GLN A 222 15.86 -4.92 -7.02
C GLN A 222 16.98 -5.94 -7.28
N ARG A 223 18.24 -5.65 -6.89
CA ARG A 223 19.34 -6.62 -6.96
C ARG A 223 18.95 -7.94 -6.31
N GLU A 224 19.21 -9.05 -7.00
CA GLU A 224 18.71 -10.37 -6.60
C GLU A 224 19.25 -10.78 -5.23
N GLU A 225 20.53 -10.51 -4.98
CA GLU A 225 21.22 -10.80 -3.73
C GLU A 225 20.76 -9.94 -2.55
N HIS A 226 20.03 -8.85 -2.80
CA HIS A 226 19.50 -7.95 -1.78
C HIS A 226 18.04 -8.24 -1.39
N GLN A 227 17.40 -9.20 -2.03
CA GLN A 227 15.99 -9.51 -1.76
C GLN A 227 15.84 -10.46 -0.57
N LEU A 228 14.81 -10.23 0.26
CA LEU A 228 14.61 -11.01 1.48
C LEU A 228 13.53 -12.07 1.25
N GLU A 229 13.90 -13.34 1.45
CA GLU A 229 12.94 -14.44 1.41
C GLU A 229 12.07 -14.44 2.67
N PHE A 230 10.81 -14.85 2.56
CA PHE A 230 9.98 -15.09 3.73
C PHE A 230 10.39 -16.41 4.40
N ALA A 231 10.56 -16.39 5.72
CA ALA A 231 11.13 -17.48 6.51
C ALA A 231 10.09 -18.32 7.27
N SER A 232 8.81 -17.99 7.14
CA SER A 232 7.67 -18.66 7.78
C SER A 232 6.71 -19.20 6.72
N ASP A 233 5.83 -20.13 7.08
CA ASP A 233 4.66 -20.59 6.31
C ASP A 233 3.36 -19.91 6.76
N THR A 234 3.44 -19.03 7.75
CA THR A 234 2.32 -18.29 8.33
C THR A 234 2.66 -16.82 8.58
N HIS A 235 1.62 -15.99 8.55
CA HIS A 235 1.60 -14.63 9.08
C HIS A 235 1.10 -14.64 10.52
N LEU A 236 1.57 -13.67 11.30
CA LEU A 236 0.88 -13.27 12.52
C LEU A 236 0.17 -11.93 12.28
N VAL A 237 -1.16 -11.95 12.22
CA VAL A 237 -1.98 -10.75 12.07
C VAL A 237 -2.44 -10.30 13.45
N LEU A 238 -2.11 -9.06 13.81
CA LEU A 238 -2.45 -8.46 15.09
C LEU A 238 -3.75 -7.65 14.93
N LEU A 239 -4.80 -8.07 15.64
CA LEU A 239 -6.13 -7.46 15.62
C LEU A 239 -6.50 -6.93 17.01
N PRO A 240 -7.53 -6.06 17.11
CA PRO A 240 -8.00 -5.55 18.40
C PRO A 240 -8.47 -6.62 19.38
N ASP A 241 -8.98 -7.74 18.87
CA ASP A 241 -9.58 -8.84 19.64
C ASP A 241 -8.64 -10.04 19.82
N GLY A 242 -7.36 -9.92 19.43
CA GLY A 242 -6.40 -11.02 19.53
C GLY A 242 -5.52 -11.17 18.29
N PRO A 243 -4.29 -11.67 18.42
CA PRO A 243 -3.53 -12.13 17.26
C PRO A 243 -4.21 -13.34 16.59
N ARG A 244 -3.98 -13.51 15.29
CA ARG A 244 -4.38 -14.68 14.49
C ARG A 244 -3.21 -15.15 13.64
N GLN A 245 -2.97 -16.47 13.61
CA GLN A 245 -2.03 -17.06 12.66
C GLN A 245 -2.77 -17.46 11.39
N ILE A 246 -2.18 -17.14 10.24
CA ILE A 246 -2.81 -17.34 8.93
C ILE A 246 -1.79 -17.95 7.98
N PRO A 247 -2.13 -19.04 7.27
CA PRO A 247 -1.26 -19.57 6.22
C PRO A 247 -0.86 -18.48 5.22
N ASN A 248 0.41 -18.46 4.85
CA ASN A 248 0.93 -17.49 3.91
C ASN A 248 0.94 -18.02 2.47
N THR A 249 1.08 -17.10 1.52
CA THR A 249 1.20 -17.42 0.09
C THR A 249 2.35 -16.62 -0.51
N VAL A 250 3.47 -17.29 -0.78
CA VAL A 250 4.59 -16.71 -1.51
C VAL A 250 4.39 -16.90 -3.01
N VAL A 251 4.31 -15.78 -3.73
CA VAL A 251 4.16 -15.68 -5.18
C VAL A 251 5.54 -15.50 -5.81
N LYS A 252 5.99 -16.46 -6.61
CA LYS A 252 7.29 -16.37 -7.30
C LYS A 252 7.24 -15.55 -8.60
N GLU A 253 6.05 -15.26 -9.11
CA GLU A 253 5.84 -14.38 -10.25
C GLU A 253 6.21 -12.93 -9.87
N GLY A 254 6.81 -12.17 -10.80
CA GLY A 254 7.32 -10.82 -10.49
C GLY A 254 8.76 -10.77 -9.95
N GLY A 255 9.50 -11.89 -10.01
CA GLY A 255 10.96 -11.93 -9.92
C GLY A 255 11.56 -12.03 -8.52
N GLY A 256 12.86 -12.40 -8.52
CA GLY A 256 13.68 -12.63 -7.34
C GLY A 256 13.16 -13.73 -6.42
N VAL A 257 13.19 -13.51 -5.11
CA VAL A 257 12.89 -14.55 -4.10
C VAL A 257 11.40 -14.70 -3.74
N GLY A 258 10.54 -13.97 -4.46
CA GLY A 258 9.09 -14.01 -4.30
C GLY A 258 8.49 -12.80 -3.58
N TRP A 259 7.20 -12.66 -3.76
CA TRP A 259 6.32 -11.66 -3.16
C TRP A 259 5.38 -12.34 -2.19
N MET A 260 5.08 -11.66 -1.08
CA MET A 260 4.06 -12.14 -0.17
C MET A 260 2.70 -11.58 -0.57
N MET A 261 1.74 -12.46 -0.80
CA MET A 261 0.36 -12.05 -1.03
C MET A 261 -0.21 -11.46 0.26
N ASN A 262 -0.97 -10.36 0.16
CA ASN A 262 -1.64 -9.78 1.32
C ASN A 262 -2.63 -10.82 1.94
N PRO A 263 -2.43 -11.23 3.21
CA PRO A 263 -3.26 -12.26 3.82
C PRO A 263 -4.64 -11.75 4.21
N ILE A 264 -4.84 -10.43 4.21
CA ILE A 264 -6.10 -9.83 4.61
C ILE A 264 -7.01 -9.78 3.38
N PRO A 265 -8.17 -10.47 3.39
CA PRO A 265 -9.22 -10.33 2.40
C PRO A 265 -9.53 -8.86 2.10
N MET A 266 -9.60 -8.51 0.82
CA MET A 266 -10.20 -7.23 0.47
C MET A 266 -11.68 -7.25 0.91
N PRO A 267 -12.18 -6.19 1.57
CA PRO A 267 -13.61 -6.05 1.75
C PRO A 267 -14.34 -5.97 0.41
N ASN A 268 -15.55 -6.52 0.34
CA ASN A 268 -16.53 -6.32 -0.76
C ASN A 268 -16.79 -4.86 -1.12
N PHE A 269 -16.30 -3.93 -0.30
CA PHE A 269 -16.35 -2.51 -0.51
C PHE A 269 -15.35 -2.10 -1.59
N ILE A 270 -15.73 -2.29 -2.85
CA ILE A 270 -15.01 -1.68 -3.94
C ILE A 270 -15.44 -0.21 -3.98
N GLY A 271 -14.75 0.61 -3.18
CA GLY A 271 -14.59 2.04 -3.40
C GLY A 271 -13.80 2.31 -4.68
N SER A 272 -14.25 1.73 -5.79
CA SER A 272 -14.21 2.34 -7.10
C SER A 272 -15.27 3.44 -7.07
N ASP A 273 -15.08 4.50 -7.84
CA ASP A 273 -16.09 5.55 -8.01
C ASP A 273 -17.40 5.02 -8.67
N CYS A 274 -17.52 3.69 -8.87
CA CYS A 274 -18.70 2.96 -9.28
C CYS A 274 -19.56 2.41 -8.12
N ASP A 275 -19.35 2.76 -6.84
CA ASP A 275 -20.19 2.30 -5.71
C ASP A 275 -20.81 3.50 -4.96
N ASP A 276 -22.11 3.43 -4.65
CA ASP A 276 -22.83 4.41 -3.84
C ASP A 276 -22.55 4.30 -2.32
N MET A 277 -21.52 3.53 -1.95
CA MET A 277 -21.13 3.21 -0.57
C MET A 277 -22.18 2.35 0.16
N SER A 278 -23.23 1.90 -0.54
CA SER A 278 -24.25 0.99 -0.06
C SER A 278 -24.18 -0.37 -0.77
N GLY A 279 -23.15 -0.59 -1.60
CA GLY A 279 -22.96 -1.81 -2.37
C GLY A 279 -23.73 -1.83 -3.69
N HIS A 280 -24.24 -0.68 -4.16
CA HIS A 280 -24.92 -0.58 -5.45
C HIS A 280 -24.01 0.09 -6.49
N PRO A 281 -24.02 -0.42 -7.74
CA PRO A 281 -23.25 0.19 -8.81
C PRO A 281 -23.78 1.57 -9.20
N CYS A 282 -22.90 2.57 -9.31
CA CYS A 282 -23.19 3.84 -9.97
C CYS A 282 -23.43 3.61 -11.48
N GLY A 283 -24.41 4.33 -12.05
CA GLY A 283 -24.89 4.15 -13.42
C GLY A 283 -23.79 4.21 -14.49
N GLY A 284 -23.56 3.08 -15.17
CA GLY A 284 -22.68 2.97 -16.33
C GLY A 284 -21.56 1.93 -16.21
N CYS A 285 -21.26 1.43 -15.01
CA CYS A 285 -20.29 0.34 -14.85
C CYS A 285 -20.96 -1.01 -15.20
N PRO A 286 -20.33 -1.92 -15.98
CA PRO A 286 -20.96 -3.18 -16.41
C PRO A 286 -21.45 -3.99 -15.21
N CYS A 287 -22.76 -4.03 -15.05
CA CYS A 287 -23.45 -4.74 -13.98
C CYS A 287 -23.41 -6.25 -14.24
N GLY A 288 -22.88 -6.99 -13.26
CA GLY A 288 -23.03 -8.43 -13.13
C GLY A 288 -23.26 -8.73 -11.65
N SER A 289 -24.37 -9.41 -11.36
CA SER A 289 -24.78 -9.90 -10.04
C SER A 289 -23.61 -10.38 -9.17
N GLY A 290 -23.32 -9.65 -8.10
CA GLY A 290 -22.24 -9.95 -7.15
C GLY A 290 -20.91 -9.32 -7.56
N TYR A 291 -20.62 -8.14 -7.03
CA TYR A 291 -19.27 -7.60 -7.00
C TYR A 291 -18.35 -8.65 -6.36
N PRO A 292 -17.35 -9.21 -7.06
CA PRO A 292 -16.49 -10.26 -6.49
C PRO A 292 -15.32 -9.64 -5.73
N GLY A 293 -15.62 -8.63 -4.92
CA GLY A 293 -14.65 -7.88 -4.12
C GLY A 293 -14.46 -8.44 -2.72
N GLY A 294 -15.17 -9.51 -2.36
CA GLY A 294 -15.20 -10.02 -1.00
C GLY A 294 -14.97 -11.50 -0.99
N ASN A 295 -14.16 -11.91 -0.02
CA ASN A 295 -13.88 -13.30 0.31
C ASN A 295 -15.11 -14.02 0.90
N THR A 296 -16.16 -14.15 0.09
CA THR A 296 -17.18 -15.20 0.25
C THR A 296 -16.86 -16.41 -0.63
N HIS A 297 -15.76 -16.39 -1.39
CA HIS A 297 -15.29 -17.55 -2.14
C HIS A 297 -14.78 -18.64 -1.18
N ALA A 298 -15.24 -19.87 -1.34
CA ALA A 298 -14.94 -21.00 -0.45
C ALA A 298 -13.43 -21.27 -0.31
N ASP A 299 -12.66 -21.01 -1.37
CA ASP A 299 -11.20 -21.22 -1.39
C ASP A 299 -10.40 -20.21 -0.55
N PHE A 300 -11.02 -19.11 -0.09
CA PHE A 300 -10.37 -18.09 0.71
C PHE A 300 -11.35 -17.55 1.77
N PRO A 301 -11.78 -18.38 2.73
CA PRO A 301 -12.74 -17.96 3.74
C PRO A 301 -12.14 -16.79 4.52
N ASN A 302 -12.91 -15.71 4.72
CA ASN A 302 -12.46 -14.59 5.54
C ASN A 302 -12.26 -15.08 6.99
N PRO A 303 -11.01 -15.17 7.49
CA PRO A 303 -10.76 -15.70 8.84
C PRO A 303 -11.07 -14.67 9.93
N PHE A 304 -11.50 -13.45 9.55
CA PHE A 304 -11.64 -12.29 10.44
C PHE A 304 -13.08 -11.86 10.74
N GLY A 305 -14.09 -12.52 10.15
CA GLY A 305 -15.49 -12.10 10.29
C GLY A 305 -15.82 -10.79 9.54
N LYS A 306 -17.10 -10.39 9.55
CA LYS A 306 -17.61 -9.25 8.76
C LYS A 306 -17.20 -7.87 9.31
N ASP A 307 -16.86 -7.78 10.60
CA ASP A 307 -16.66 -6.50 11.29
C ASP A 307 -15.20 -6.01 11.30
N LEU A 308 -14.24 -6.90 10.99
CA LEU A 308 -12.80 -6.58 10.92
C LEU A 308 -12.31 -6.42 9.47
N MET A 309 -13.23 -6.16 8.53
CA MET A 309 -12.91 -6.18 7.11
C MET A 309 -12.01 -5.00 6.69
N GLY A 310 -10.72 -5.31 6.50
CA GLY A 310 -9.80 -4.54 5.65
C GLY A 310 -9.29 -3.22 6.21
N ARG A 311 -9.32 -3.03 7.54
CA ARG A 311 -8.73 -1.86 8.19
C ARG A 311 -8.03 -2.23 9.48
N ASN A 312 -7.02 -1.43 9.81
CA ASN A 312 -6.36 -1.38 11.12
C ASN A 312 -5.79 -2.71 11.62
N ALA A 313 -4.98 -3.37 10.80
CA ALA A 313 -4.26 -4.59 11.19
C ALA A 313 -2.75 -4.43 10.98
N ALA A 314 -1.96 -4.91 11.93
CA ALA A 314 -0.53 -5.08 11.73
C ALA A 314 -0.26 -6.53 11.29
N ILE A 315 0.50 -6.70 10.23
CA ILE A 315 0.93 -8.00 9.71
C ILE A 315 2.40 -8.15 10.09
N VAL A 316 2.72 -9.25 10.76
CA VAL A 316 4.07 -9.60 11.21
C VAL A 316 4.53 -10.84 10.44
N ASP A 317 5.74 -10.76 9.91
CA ASP A 317 6.38 -11.81 9.15
C ASP A 317 7.82 -12.06 9.63
N LEU A 318 8.33 -13.23 9.28
CA LEU A 318 9.74 -13.57 9.39
C LEU A 318 10.39 -13.50 8.01
N VAL A 319 11.56 -12.90 7.93
CA VAL A 319 12.37 -12.82 6.71
C VAL A 319 13.78 -13.38 6.91
N ARG A 320 14.33 -14.02 5.89
CA ARG A 320 15.73 -14.46 5.85
C ARG A 320 16.61 -13.30 5.45
N VAL A 321 17.58 -12.99 6.29
CA VAL A 321 18.58 -11.96 6.04
C VAL A 321 19.57 -12.51 5.00
N PRO A 322 19.77 -11.88 3.84
CA PRO A 322 20.69 -12.39 2.83
C PRO A 322 22.13 -12.38 3.36
N ARG A 323 23.01 -13.22 2.79
CA ARG A 323 24.42 -13.32 3.18
C ARG A 323 25.26 -12.17 2.60
N LEU A 324 24.89 -10.94 2.92
CA LEU A 324 25.60 -9.73 2.49
C LEU A 324 26.76 -9.40 3.44
N PRO A 325 27.78 -8.65 2.97
CA PRO A 325 28.85 -8.17 3.82
C PRO A 325 28.31 -7.37 5.01
N PRO A 326 28.91 -7.50 6.21
CA PRO A 326 28.58 -6.65 7.35
C PRO A 326 28.67 -5.17 6.99
N GLY A 327 27.72 -4.36 7.48
CA GLY A 327 27.65 -2.95 7.15
C GLY A 327 26.27 -2.34 7.35
N GLU A 328 26.14 -1.09 6.92
CA GLU A 328 24.94 -0.28 7.10
C GLU A 328 24.07 -0.35 5.85
N TYR A 329 22.81 -0.75 6.02
CA TYR A 329 21.85 -0.93 4.94
C TYR A 329 20.56 -0.17 5.23
N VAL A 330 19.82 0.08 4.16
CA VAL A 330 18.44 0.54 4.19
C VAL A 330 17.56 -0.62 3.78
N LEU A 331 16.60 -0.96 4.62
CA LEU A 331 15.51 -1.89 4.34
C LEU A 331 14.39 -1.13 3.65
N GLY A 332 14.06 -1.52 2.43
CA GLY A 332 12.91 -1.06 1.66
C GLY A 332 11.74 -2.03 1.78
N PHE A 333 10.60 -1.54 2.25
CA PHE A 333 9.29 -2.18 2.12
C PHE A 333 8.62 -1.65 0.87
N ARG A 334 8.09 -2.54 0.02
CA ARG A 334 7.26 -2.17 -1.13
C ARG A 334 6.01 -3.05 -1.17
N TRP A 335 4.85 -2.42 -1.29
CA TRP A 335 3.54 -3.06 -1.48
C TRP A 335 2.90 -2.57 -2.78
N ASP A 336 2.71 -3.50 -3.71
CA ASP A 336 2.02 -3.28 -4.98
C ASP A 336 0.54 -3.56 -4.78
N CYS A 337 -0.31 -2.55 -4.97
CA CYS A 337 -1.76 -2.66 -4.78
C CYS A 337 -2.47 -3.31 -5.96
N GLU A 338 -3.61 -3.95 -5.72
CA GLU A 338 -4.45 -4.51 -6.79
C GLU A 338 -5.67 -3.66 -7.12
N THR A 339 -6.30 -3.03 -6.13
CA THR A 339 -7.46 -2.17 -6.39
C THR A 339 -7.09 -0.70 -6.52
N SER A 340 -5.80 -0.40 -6.69
CA SER A 340 -5.34 0.94 -6.99
C SER A 340 -4.02 1.01 -7.75
N SER A 341 -3.79 2.10 -8.48
CA SER A 341 -2.52 2.39 -9.18
C SER A 341 -1.48 2.97 -8.24
N GLN A 342 -1.37 2.39 -7.05
CA GLN A 342 -0.48 2.84 -5.99
C GLN A 342 0.56 1.78 -5.64
N VAL A 343 1.76 2.27 -5.36
CA VAL A 343 2.86 1.49 -4.79
C VAL A 343 3.28 2.12 -3.48
N TRP A 344 3.02 1.44 -2.37
CA TRP A 344 3.36 1.90 -1.03
C TRP A 344 4.80 1.54 -0.70
N SER A 345 5.60 2.53 -0.32
CA SER A 345 7.04 2.33 -0.10
C SER A 345 7.54 3.09 1.11
N THR A 346 8.29 2.40 1.97
CA THR A 346 8.93 3.01 3.15
C THR A 346 10.30 2.39 3.41
N CYS A 347 11.20 3.15 4.03
CA CYS A 347 12.58 2.75 4.27
C CYS A 347 12.95 2.80 5.76
N ALA A 348 13.72 1.82 6.25
CA ALA A 348 14.29 1.82 7.59
C ALA A 348 15.80 1.55 7.56
N ASP A 349 16.53 2.09 8.53
CA ASP A 349 17.97 1.83 8.68
C ASP A 349 18.20 0.58 9.53
N ILE A 350 19.10 -0.30 9.07
CA ILE A 350 19.55 -1.51 9.79
C ILE A 350 21.05 -1.74 9.57
N SER A 351 21.68 -2.50 10.45
CA SER A 351 23.06 -2.99 10.27
C SER A 351 23.06 -4.50 10.08
N ILE A 352 23.78 -5.00 9.08
CA ILE A 352 24.12 -6.42 8.97
C ILE A 352 25.39 -6.67 9.77
N VAL A 353 25.37 -7.70 10.61
CA VAL A 353 26.47 -8.08 11.52
C VAL A 353 26.92 -9.52 11.37
#